data_AF-A0A3B6XCV0-F1
#
_entry.id   AF-A0A3B6XCV0-F1
#
_cell.length_a   1.000
_cell.length_b   1.000
_cell.length_c   1.000
_cell.angle_alpha   90.00
_cell.angle_beta   90.00
_cell.angle_gamma   90.00
#
_symmetry.space_group_name_H-M   'P 1'
#
loop_
_entity.id
_entity.type
_entity.pdbx_description
1 polymer ?
#
loop_
_entity_poly.entity_id
_entity_poly.type
_entity_poly.pdbx_seq_one_letter_code
_entity_poly.pdbx_strand_id
1 'polypeptide(L)'
;MEAFVTIVLIGLAAIVLYRVILYILKERYFASEEFLAHKKKIASVVAEHNEVADYVSEIRSGGSFRLGASSAGAQAHLASFQNTSHWNYRRNRNVANYEAPDVHNCSLQVVRNAKADPLKYVMKYFGIKADEAHLAEVENLGDSITRLEDAVNNLAQREASITKSFNPPAFILKHYFGEFMKHVGVELSPIRVPYPVYVFEYVSAGGNSSQRTTVTLDTPAIDALIETLSQKIRWRKSAAGQRALMTSRLRNSIKVRDHYTCRYCSVSLAAEPHLLLEVDHIVPISKGGMSTPDNLQTLCWRCNRTKSNKVATA
;
A
#
# COMPACT_ATOMS: atom_id res chain seq x y z
N MET A 1 36.09 18.27 -43.58
CA MET A 1 35.59 16.92 -43.25
C MET A 1 36.69 16.07 -42.63
N GLU A 2 37.87 15.99 -43.23
CA GLU A 2 38.99 15.17 -42.70
C GLU A 2 39.43 15.56 -41.29
N ALA A 3 39.73 16.84 -41.02
CA ALA A 3 40.16 17.29 -39.69
C ALA A 3 39.14 16.99 -38.57
N PHE A 4 37.84 17.03 -38.88
CA PHE A 4 36.79 16.66 -37.93
C PHE A 4 36.82 15.16 -37.63
N VAL A 5 36.98 14.32 -38.66
CA VAL A 5 37.14 12.86 -38.50
C VAL A 5 38.40 12.54 -37.70
N THR A 6 39.52 13.23 -37.93
CA THR A 6 40.75 13.02 -37.15
C THR A 6 40.57 13.39 -35.69
N ILE A 7 39.92 14.52 -35.38
CA ILE A 7 39.62 14.94 -34.00
C ILE A 7 38.72 13.92 -33.30
N VAL A 8 37.69 13.43 -33.99
CA VAL A 8 36.80 12.38 -33.47
C VAL A 8 37.58 11.08 -33.21
N LEU A 9 38.47 10.68 -34.12
CA LEU A 9 39.31 9.48 -33.95
C LEU A 9 40.29 9.62 -32.79
N ILE A 10 40.93 10.78 -32.62
CA ILE A 10 41.83 11.06 -31.49
C ILE A 10 41.04 11.05 -30.18
N GLY A 11 39.84 11.65 -30.15
CA GLY A 11 38.95 11.63 -28.99
C GLY A 11 38.53 10.21 -28.60
N LEU A 12 38.16 9.38 -29.57
CA LEU A 12 37.84 7.96 -29.35
C LEU A 12 39.05 7.17 -28.85
N ALA A 13 40.23 7.38 -29.46
CA ALA A 13 41.46 6.73 -29.02
C ALA A 13 41.84 7.11 -27.58
N ALA A 14 41.66 8.37 -27.19
CA ALA A 14 41.88 8.82 -25.81
C ALA A 14 40.90 8.17 -24.81
N ILE A 15 39.62 8.02 -25.18
CA ILE A 15 38.61 7.32 -24.35
C ILE A 15 38.99 5.85 -24.17
N VAL A 16 39.41 5.18 -25.25
CA VAL A 16 39.83 3.78 -25.21
C VAL A 16 41.06 3.62 -24.33
N LEU A 17 42.08 4.45 -24.53
CA LEU A 17 43.31 4.43 -23.73
C LEU A 17 43.02 4.65 -22.25
N TYR A 18 42.16 5.61 -21.91
CA TYR A 18 41.71 5.85 -20.54
C TYR A 18 41.07 4.60 -19.91
N ARG A 19 40.19 3.90 -20.63
CA ARG A 19 39.56 2.65 -20.15
C ARG A 19 40.57 1.52 -19.97
N VAL A 20 41.54 1.39 -20.87
CA VAL A 20 42.61 0.38 -20.76
C VAL A 20 43.47 0.63 -19.54
N ILE A 21 43.88 1.88 -19.30
CA ILE A 21 44.65 2.27 -18.10
C ILE A 21 43.87 1.93 -16.83
N LEU A 22 42.59 2.29 -16.76
CA LEU A 22 41.74 1.95 -15.61
C LEU A 22 41.64 0.44 -15.36
N TYR A 23 41.51 -0.35 -16.42
CA TYR A 23 41.46 -1.80 -16.32
C TYR A 23 42.75 -2.39 -15.74
N ILE A 24 43.92 -1.94 -16.23
CA ILE A 24 45.22 -2.40 -15.72
C ILE A 24 45.40 -2.02 -14.24
N LEU A 25 45.06 -0.77 -13.87
CA LEU A 25 45.13 -0.30 -12.48
C LEU A 25 44.21 -1.12 -11.56
N LYS A 26 43.02 -1.48 -12.05
CA LYS A 26 42.06 -2.33 -11.34
C LYS A 26 42.63 -3.72 -11.07
N GLU A 27 43.13 -4.41 -12.09
CA GLU A 27 43.72 -5.75 -11.94
C GLU A 27 44.91 -5.75 -10.97
N ARG A 28 45.78 -4.72 -11.07
CA ARG A 28 46.92 -4.55 -10.15
C ARG A 28 46.47 -4.35 -8.70
N TYR A 29 45.38 -3.60 -8.47
CA TYR A 29 44.84 -3.38 -7.14
C TYR A 29 44.33 -4.70 -6.52
N PHE A 30 43.50 -5.46 -7.24
CA PHE A 30 42.95 -6.72 -6.73
C PHE A 30 43.99 -7.84 -6.56
N ALA A 31 45.08 -7.80 -7.32
CA ALA A 31 46.20 -8.72 -7.19
C ALA A 31 47.23 -8.30 -6.11
N SER A 32 47.07 -7.14 -5.48
CA SER A 32 48.02 -6.64 -4.48
C SER A 32 48.01 -7.49 -3.20
N GLU A 33 49.19 -7.68 -2.59
CA GLU A 33 49.31 -8.43 -1.33
C GLU A 33 48.50 -7.77 -0.20
N GLU A 34 48.46 -6.44 -0.18
CA GLU A 34 47.66 -5.66 0.77
C GLU A 34 46.17 -6.01 0.67
N PHE A 35 45.61 -6.02 -0.54
CA PHE A 35 44.21 -6.38 -0.77
C PHE A 35 43.92 -7.83 -0.36
N LEU A 36 44.77 -8.77 -0.75
CA LEU A 36 44.59 -10.20 -0.45
C LEU A 36 44.72 -10.50 1.05
N ALA A 37 45.68 -9.87 1.74
CA ALA A 37 45.86 -10.00 3.18
C ALA A 37 44.65 -9.43 3.94
N HIS A 38 44.15 -8.26 3.52
CA HIS A 38 42.98 -7.64 4.13
C HIS A 38 41.71 -8.46 3.90
N LYS A 39 41.51 -8.98 2.68
CA LYS A 39 40.42 -9.91 2.35
C LYS A 39 40.41 -11.12 3.28
N LYS A 40 41.57 -11.74 3.52
CA LYS A 40 41.69 -12.88 4.43
C LYS A 40 41.35 -12.50 5.87
N LYS A 41 41.77 -11.29 6.31
CA LYS A 41 41.53 -10.79 7.67
C LYS A 41 40.04 -10.59 7.99
N ILE A 42 39.25 -10.14 7.02
CA ILE A 42 37.82 -9.83 7.23
C ILE A 42 36.87 -10.94 6.76
N ALA A 43 37.39 -12.10 6.35
CA ALA A 43 36.58 -13.16 5.74
C ALA A 43 35.41 -13.62 6.64
N SER A 44 35.59 -13.67 7.96
CA SER A 44 34.52 -14.01 8.90
C SER A 44 33.42 -12.94 8.95
N VAL A 45 33.79 -11.67 8.87
CA VAL A 45 32.84 -10.53 8.87
C VAL A 45 32.01 -10.54 7.59
N VAL A 46 32.64 -10.87 6.46
CA VAL A 46 31.97 -11.02 5.16
C VAL A 46 31.01 -12.21 5.18
N ALA A 47 31.42 -13.33 5.78
CA ALA A 47 30.54 -14.50 5.94
C ALA A 47 29.31 -14.18 6.79
N GLU A 48 29.48 -13.55 7.97
CA GLU A 48 28.37 -13.11 8.81
C GLU A 48 27.46 -12.12 8.06
N HIS A 49 28.03 -11.20 7.27
CA HIS A 49 27.24 -10.29 6.45
C HIS A 49 26.37 -11.03 5.42
N ASN A 50 26.92 -12.02 4.73
CA ASN A 50 26.15 -12.81 3.75
C ASN A 50 25.05 -13.63 4.45
N GLU A 51 25.29 -14.19 5.64
CA GLU A 51 24.26 -14.86 6.44
C GLU A 51 23.11 -13.90 6.80
N VAL A 52 23.44 -12.67 7.20
CA VAL A 52 22.41 -11.64 7.45
C VAL A 52 21.66 -11.32 6.16
N ALA A 53 22.34 -11.20 5.02
CA ALA A 53 21.69 -10.93 3.73
C ALA A 53 20.68 -12.01 3.34
N ASP A 54 21.02 -13.28 3.57
CA ASP A 54 20.12 -14.42 3.37
C ASP A 54 18.90 -14.34 4.29
N TYR A 55 19.11 -14.05 5.57
CA TYR A 55 18.02 -13.85 6.53
C TYR A 55 17.08 -12.70 6.13
N VAL A 56 17.62 -11.58 5.64
CA VAL A 56 16.79 -10.46 5.13
C VAL A 56 16.00 -10.89 3.89
N SER A 57 16.60 -11.68 3.00
CA SER A 57 15.92 -12.25 1.84
C SER A 57 14.77 -13.19 2.25
N GLU A 58 14.97 -13.98 3.30
CA GLU A 58 13.96 -14.86 3.88
C GLU A 58 12.78 -14.05 4.42
N ILE A 59 13.03 -13.01 5.25
CA ILE A 59 11.98 -12.10 5.76
C ILE A 59 11.17 -11.51 4.60
N ARG A 60 11.84 -11.05 3.55
CA ARG A 60 11.18 -10.50 2.36
C ARG A 60 10.33 -11.54 1.63
N SER A 61 10.76 -12.79 1.58
CA SER A 61 10.03 -13.86 0.89
C SER A 61 8.83 -14.41 1.69
N GLY A 62 8.95 -14.43 3.03
CA GLY A 62 7.90 -14.93 3.93
C GLY A 62 6.86 -13.89 4.31
N GLY A 63 7.16 -12.59 4.17
CA GLY A 63 6.25 -11.51 4.51
C GLY A 63 5.11 -11.32 3.49
N SER A 64 3.89 -11.12 3.99
CA SER A 64 2.75 -10.69 3.16
C SER A 64 2.74 -9.16 3.04
N PHE A 65 3.34 -8.63 1.98
CA PHE A 65 3.39 -7.17 1.69
C PHE A 65 2.22 -6.71 0.81
N ARG A 66 1.03 -7.23 1.07
CA ARG A 66 -0.18 -6.90 0.29
C ARG A 66 -1.31 -6.54 1.24
N LEU A 67 -2.07 -5.52 0.87
CA LEU A 67 -3.20 -5.04 1.65
C LEU A 67 -4.38 -4.75 0.72
N GLY A 68 -5.46 -5.50 0.83
CA GLY A 68 -6.62 -5.33 -0.05
C GLY A 68 -6.33 -5.54 -1.54
N ALA A 69 -7.36 -5.34 -2.37
CA ALA A 69 -7.30 -5.48 -3.82
C ALA A 69 -8.43 -4.70 -4.48
N SER A 70 -8.17 -4.21 -5.70
CA SER A 70 -9.18 -3.63 -6.57
C SER A 70 -10.18 -4.71 -6.98
N SER A 71 -11.46 -4.44 -6.78
CA SER A 71 -12.54 -5.28 -7.32
C SER A 71 -12.88 -4.95 -8.78
N ALA A 72 -12.37 -3.82 -9.31
CA ALA A 72 -12.62 -3.43 -10.68
C ALA A 72 -11.84 -4.34 -11.63
N GLY A 73 -12.56 -5.03 -12.52
CA GLY A 73 -11.94 -5.96 -13.47
C GLY A 73 -11.61 -7.34 -12.89
N ALA A 74 -12.06 -7.67 -11.67
CA ALA A 74 -11.83 -8.99 -11.07
C ALA A 74 -12.29 -10.18 -11.96
N GLN A 75 -13.28 -9.93 -12.81
CA GLN A 75 -13.82 -10.89 -13.79
C GLN A 75 -13.43 -10.56 -15.24
N ALA A 76 -12.51 -9.62 -15.47
CA ALA A 76 -12.11 -9.20 -16.83
C ALA A 76 -11.54 -10.36 -17.65
N HIS A 77 -10.83 -11.29 -17.01
CA HIS A 77 -10.30 -12.51 -17.62
C HIS A 77 -11.38 -13.42 -18.25
N LEU A 78 -12.66 -13.24 -17.89
CA LEU A 78 -13.77 -14.02 -18.45
C LEU A 78 -14.22 -13.53 -19.83
N ALA A 79 -13.68 -12.42 -20.33
CA ALA A 79 -14.08 -11.83 -21.61
C ALA A 79 -12.85 -11.48 -22.47
N SER A 80 -12.99 -11.65 -23.79
CA SER A 80 -11.99 -11.20 -24.77
C SER A 80 -12.44 -9.91 -25.45
N PHE A 81 -11.51 -8.97 -25.65
CA PHE A 81 -11.75 -7.74 -26.39
C PHE A 81 -11.03 -7.76 -27.74
N GLN A 82 -11.73 -7.38 -28.81
CA GLN A 82 -11.14 -7.18 -30.14
C GLN A 82 -11.66 -5.87 -30.75
N ASN A 83 -10.76 -5.07 -31.31
CA ASN A 83 -11.13 -3.91 -32.12
C ASN A 83 -11.49 -4.37 -33.55
N THR A 84 -12.74 -4.15 -33.96
CA THR A 84 -13.27 -4.55 -35.28
C THR A 84 -13.29 -3.41 -36.31
N SER A 85 -12.67 -2.26 -36.03
CA SER A 85 -12.69 -1.12 -36.96
C SER A 85 -11.92 -1.39 -38.25
N HIS A 86 -12.53 -1.12 -39.40
CA HIS A 86 -11.90 -1.24 -40.72
C HIS A 86 -10.78 -0.23 -40.99
N TRP A 87 -10.66 0.80 -40.15
CA TRP A 87 -9.69 1.88 -40.30
C TRP A 87 -8.47 1.61 -39.40
N ASN A 88 -7.27 1.87 -39.92
CA ASN A 88 -6.00 1.68 -39.21
C ASN A 88 -5.75 2.78 -38.13
N TYR A 89 -6.70 2.95 -37.22
CA TYR A 89 -6.54 3.84 -36.07
C TYR A 89 -5.61 3.19 -35.04
N ARG A 90 -4.51 3.86 -34.69
CA ARG A 90 -3.62 3.47 -33.58
C ARG A 90 -4.30 3.70 -32.22
N ARG A 91 -5.30 2.87 -31.89
CA ARG A 91 -6.06 2.90 -30.62
C ARG A 91 -5.38 2.16 -29.48
N ASN A 92 -4.37 1.33 -29.77
CA ASN A 92 -3.65 0.54 -28.76
C ASN A 92 -2.45 1.27 -28.15
N ARG A 93 -2.41 2.61 -28.21
CA ARG A 93 -1.29 3.41 -27.65
C ARG A 93 -1.27 3.37 -26.12
N ASN A 94 -2.45 3.34 -25.51
CA ASN A 94 -2.63 3.14 -24.08
C ASN A 94 -3.67 2.03 -23.91
N VAL A 95 -3.33 0.99 -23.16
CA VAL A 95 -4.21 -0.15 -22.87
C VAL A 95 -4.38 -0.22 -21.36
N ALA A 96 -5.63 -0.20 -20.91
CA ALA A 96 -5.96 -0.32 -19.49
C ALA A 96 -5.68 -1.75 -19.00
N ASN A 97 -5.02 -1.86 -17.84
CA ASN A 97 -4.78 -3.15 -17.22
C ASN A 97 -5.90 -3.48 -16.22
N TYR A 98 -6.86 -4.31 -16.63
CA TYR A 98 -8.01 -4.69 -15.79
C TYR A 98 -7.74 -5.87 -14.85
N GLU A 99 -6.64 -6.59 -15.04
CA GLU A 99 -6.35 -7.83 -14.31
C GLU A 99 -5.49 -7.60 -13.06
N ALA A 100 -4.70 -6.52 -13.05
CA ALA A 100 -3.82 -6.21 -11.93
C ALA A 100 -4.62 -5.82 -10.68
N PRO A 101 -4.48 -6.55 -9.54
CA PRO A 101 -5.25 -6.31 -8.33
C PRO A 101 -4.87 -5.01 -7.62
N ASP A 102 -3.70 -4.47 -7.92
CA ASP A 102 -3.17 -3.19 -7.44
C ASP A 102 -3.50 -2.01 -8.37
N VAL A 103 -4.19 -2.26 -9.48
CA VAL A 103 -4.64 -1.24 -10.43
C VAL A 103 -6.16 -1.10 -10.39
N HIS A 104 -6.62 0.13 -10.20
CA HIS A 104 -8.03 0.50 -10.26
C HIS A 104 -8.28 1.40 -11.48
N ASN A 105 -8.81 0.80 -12.54
CA ASN A 105 -9.24 1.54 -13.73
C ASN A 105 -10.48 2.37 -13.41
N CYS A 106 -10.38 3.69 -13.57
CA CYS A 106 -11.40 4.63 -13.16
C CYS A 106 -11.47 5.87 -14.05
N SER A 107 -12.44 6.75 -13.77
CA SER A 107 -12.57 8.00 -14.49
C SER A 107 -11.44 8.96 -14.17
N LEU A 108 -11.16 9.89 -15.09
CA LEU A 108 -10.15 10.93 -14.89
C LEU A 108 -10.39 11.75 -13.61
N GLN A 109 -11.64 11.95 -13.20
CA GLN A 109 -11.98 12.63 -11.96
C GLN A 109 -11.55 11.82 -10.73
N VAL A 110 -11.73 10.50 -10.74
CA VAL A 110 -11.28 9.63 -9.64
C VAL A 110 -9.76 9.64 -9.54
N VAL A 111 -9.03 9.56 -10.66
CA VAL A 111 -7.57 9.69 -10.68
C VAL A 111 -7.11 10.99 -10.01
N ARG A 112 -7.70 12.13 -10.40
CA ARG A 112 -7.35 13.44 -9.83
C ARG A 112 -7.68 13.55 -8.35
N ASN A 113 -8.83 13.03 -7.93
CA ASN A 113 -9.21 13.08 -6.52
C ASN A 113 -8.37 12.12 -5.66
N ALA A 114 -7.92 10.99 -6.21
CA ALA A 114 -6.99 10.11 -5.53
C ALA A 114 -5.64 10.79 -5.28
N LYS A 115 -5.22 11.73 -6.13
CA LYS A 115 -4.04 12.56 -5.84
C LYS A 115 -4.29 13.53 -4.68
N ALA A 116 -5.50 14.10 -4.61
CA ALA A 116 -5.85 15.07 -3.57
C ALA A 116 -6.09 14.44 -2.20
N ASP A 117 -6.62 13.22 -2.15
CA ASP A 117 -6.93 12.48 -0.91
C ASP A 117 -6.62 10.99 -1.10
N PRO A 118 -5.31 10.61 -1.08
CA PRO A 118 -4.86 9.28 -1.49
C PRO A 118 -5.40 8.17 -0.59
N LEU A 119 -5.32 8.33 0.73
CA LEU A 119 -5.72 7.28 1.67
C LEU A 119 -7.22 6.99 1.62
N LYS A 120 -8.07 8.03 1.52
CA LYS A 120 -9.51 7.84 1.35
C LYS A 120 -9.84 7.02 0.10
N TYR A 121 -9.17 7.31 -1.01
CA TYR A 121 -9.41 6.63 -2.27
C TYR A 121 -8.83 5.22 -2.26
N VAL A 122 -7.65 5.01 -1.68
CA VAL A 122 -7.06 3.68 -1.48
C VAL A 122 -8.01 2.81 -0.66
N MET A 123 -8.48 3.31 0.50
CA MET A 123 -9.45 2.60 1.32
C MET A 123 -10.73 2.23 0.56
N LYS A 124 -11.27 3.18 -0.20
CA LYS A 124 -12.53 2.98 -0.92
C LYS A 124 -12.43 1.94 -2.03
N TYR A 125 -11.38 1.99 -2.85
CA TYR A 125 -11.31 1.21 -4.09
C TYR A 125 -10.53 -0.10 -3.96
N PHE A 126 -9.68 -0.22 -2.94
CA PHE A 126 -8.93 -1.45 -2.65
C PHE A 126 -9.49 -2.23 -1.45
N GLY A 127 -10.66 -1.82 -0.94
CA GLY A 127 -11.44 -2.63 0.01
C GLY A 127 -10.99 -2.56 1.46
N ILE A 128 -10.17 -1.58 1.85
CA ILE A 128 -9.69 -1.42 3.23
C ILE A 128 -10.75 -0.68 4.05
N LYS A 129 -11.36 -1.36 5.01
CA LYS A 129 -12.46 -0.81 5.82
C LYS A 129 -11.94 -0.25 7.14
N ALA A 130 -12.64 0.76 7.68
CA ALA A 130 -12.39 1.26 9.03
C ALA A 130 -13.06 0.38 10.08
N ASP A 131 -12.46 -0.79 10.32
CA ASP A 131 -12.78 -1.75 11.37
C ASP A 131 -11.49 -2.31 12.01
N GLU A 132 -11.63 -3.02 13.13
CA GLU A 132 -10.48 -3.50 13.91
C GLU A 132 -9.64 -4.56 13.18
N ALA A 133 -10.27 -5.37 12.33
CA ALA A 133 -9.57 -6.41 11.57
C ALA A 133 -8.60 -5.79 10.56
N HIS A 134 -9.09 -4.84 9.75
CA HIS A 134 -8.22 -4.17 8.78
C HIS A 134 -7.19 -3.26 9.46
N LEU A 135 -7.51 -2.65 10.61
CA LEU A 135 -6.50 -1.90 11.37
C LEU A 135 -5.33 -2.80 11.78
N ALA A 136 -5.61 -3.99 12.33
CA ALA A 136 -4.58 -4.95 12.69
C ALA A 136 -3.78 -5.45 11.47
N GLU A 137 -4.43 -5.65 10.32
CA GLU A 137 -3.73 -6.00 9.06
C GLU A 137 -2.74 -4.89 8.63
N VAL A 138 -3.14 -3.62 8.71
CA VAL A 138 -2.26 -2.49 8.36
C VAL A 138 -1.11 -2.34 9.36
N GLU A 139 -1.37 -2.53 10.65
CA GLU A 139 -0.33 -2.50 11.70
C GLU A 139 0.71 -3.61 11.48
N ASN A 140 0.27 -4.84 11.21
CA ASN A 140 1.17 -5.96 10.90
C ASN A 140 1.99 -5.72 9.62
N LEU A 141 1.40 -5.09 8.60
CA LEU A 141 2.11 -4.68 7.40
C LEU A 141 3.19 -3.64 7.72
N GLY A 142 2.84 -2.62 8.53
CA GLY A 142 3.78 -1.60 9.00
C GLY A 142 4.96 -2.22 9.72
N ASP A 143 4.70 -3.07 10.72
CA ASP A 143 5.74 -3.78 11.47
C ASP A 143 6.66 -4.59 10.56
N SER A 144 6.09 -5.28 9.55
CA SER A 144 6.85 -6.09 8.60
C SER A 144 7.75 -5.22 7.70
N ILE A 145 7.23 -4.08 7.24
CA ILE A 145 7.98 -3.11 6.42
C ILE A 145 9.10 -2.48 7.23
N THR A 146 8.82 -1.99 8.45
CA THR A 146 9.84 -1.38 9.32
C THR A 146 10.96 -2.38 9.65
N ARG A 147 10.62 -3.62 10.01
CA ARG A 147 11.63 -4.67 10.24
C ARG A 147 12.53 -4.90 9.02
N LEU A 148 11.94 -4.90 7.83
CA LEU A 148 12.69 -5.09 6.59
C LEU A 148 13.53 -3.87 6.22
N GLU A 149 13.01 -2.65 6.41
CA GLU A 149 13.75 -1.39 6.26
C GLU A 149 14.98 -1.36 7.16
N ASP A 150 14.81 -1.67 8.44
CA ASP A 150 15.89 -1.71 9.43
C ASP A 150 16.94 -2.75 9.04
N ALA A 151 16.52 -3.92 8.57
CA ALA A 151 17.41 -4.98 8.15
C ALA A 151 18.21 -4.60 6.88
N VAL A 152 17.55 -4.00 5.88
CA VAL A 152 18.20 -3.48 4.66
C VAL A 152 19.17 -2.34 5.01
N ASN A 153 18.78 -1.43 5.90
CA ASN A 153 19.65 -0.35 6.37
C ASN A 153 20.87 -0.90 7.13
N ASN A 154 20.70 -1.94 7.96
CA ASN A 154 21.79 -2.61 8.65
C ASN A 154 22.79 -3.23 7.66
N LEU A 155 22.30 -3.92 6.63
CA LEU A 155 23.14 -4.46 5.56
C LEU A 155 23.93 -3.37 4.84
N ALA A 156 23.27 -2.29 4.43
CA ALA A 156 23.93 -1.17 3.76
C ALA A 156 25.02 -0.52 4.64
N GLN A 157 24.80 -0.40 5.96
CA GLN A 157 25.81 0.08 6.90
C GLN A 157 26.99 -0.88 7.03
N ARG A 158 26.74 -2.20 7.05
CA ARG A 158 27.79 -3.23 7.07
C ARG A 158 28.63 -3.19 5.79
N GLU A 159 27.99 -3.10 4.63
CA GLU A 159 28.67 -2.95 3.33
C GLU A 159 29.54 -1.69 3.30
N ALA A 160 29.04 -0.56 3.80
CA ALA A 160 29.79 0.68 3.90
C ALA A 160 30.98 0.56 4.86
N SER A 161 30.83 -0.14 5.98
CA SER A 161 31.91 -0.42 6.94
C SER A 161 33.00 -1.31 6.32
N ILE A 162 32.61 -2.39 5.63
CA ILE A 162 33.53 -3.27 4.88
C ILE A 162 34.28 -2.46 3.84
N THR A 163 33.58 -1.66 3.04
CA THR A 163 34.17 -0.80 2.01
C THR A 163 35.17 0.18 2.62
N LYS A 164 34.80 0.85 3.72
CA LYS A 164 35.68 1.77 4.45
C LYS A 164 36.93 1.09 5.00
N SER A 165 36.82 -0.18 5.41
CA SER A 165 37.93 -0.96 5.94
C SER A 165 39.03 -1.19 4.90
N PHE A 166 38.67 -1.43 3.63
CA PHE A 166 39.65 -1.57 2.54
C PHE A 166 40.22 -0.23 2.04
N ASN A 167 39.55 0.89 2.34
CA ASN A 167 39.90 2.22 1.83
C ASN A 167 40.28 2.22 0.33
N PRO A 168 39.43 1.68 -0.56
CA PRO A 168 39.78 1.49 -1.95
C PRO A 168 40.00 2.83 -2.68
N PRO A 169 40.88 2.87 -3.69
CA PRO A 169 41.06 4.06 -4.52
C PRO A 169 39.73 4.53 -5.14
N ALA A 170 39.54 5.84 -5.27
CA ALA A 170 38.28 6.43 -5.74
C ALA A 170 37.84 5.91 -7.12
N PHE A 171 38.77 5.56 -8.02
CA PHE A 171 38.44 5.00 -9.33
C PHE A 171 37.83 3.59 -9.24
N ILE A 172 38.20 2.79 -8.23
CA ILE A 172 37.58 1.48 -7.95
C ILE A 172 36.14 1.68 -7.52
N LEU A 173 35.88 2.60 -6.58
CA LEU A 173 34.51 2.92 -6.15
C LEU A 173 33.65 3.49 -7.29
N LYS A 174 34.23 4.32 -8.16
CA LYS A 174 33.49 4.98 -9.24
C LYS A 174 33.18 4.05 -10.42
N HIS A 175 34.11 3.18 -10.79
CA HIS A 175 34.02 2.39 -12.04
C HIS A 175 33.86 0.89 -11.82
N TYR A 176 34.24 0.37 -10.65
CA TYR A 176 34.39 -1.07 -10.38
C TYR A 176 33.80 -1.50 -9.02
N PHE A 177 32.82 -0.77 -8.46
CA PHE A 177 32.26 -1.08 -7.13
C PHE A 177 31.68 -2.50 -7.02
N GLY A 178 30.91 -2.94 -8.02
CA GLY A 178 30.35 -4.29 -8.04
C GLY A 178 31.43 -5.37 -8.11
N GLU A 179 32.48 -5.15 -8.91
CA GLU A 179 33.64 -6.06 -8.95
C GLU A 179 34.40 -6.06 -7.63
N PHE A 180 34.59 -4.89 -7.00
CA PHE A 180 35.21 -4.78 -5.68
C PHE A 180 34.47 -5.62 -4.65
N MET A 181 33.15 -5.47 -4.51
CA MET A 181 32.35 -6.24 -3.55
C MET A 181 32.42 -7.75 -3.84
N LYS A 182 32.39 -8.15 -5.13
CA LYS A 182 32.59 -9.54 -5.54
C LYS A 182 33.97 -10.08 -5.16
N HIS A 183 35.03 -9.29 -5.37
CA HIS A 183 36.39 -9.66 -4.98
C HIS A 183 36.55 -9.75 -3.47
N VAL A 184 35.88 -8.89 -2.70
CA VAL A 184 35.82 -8.96 -1.24
C VAL A 184 35.07 -10.21 -0.77
N GLY A 185 34.08 -10.69 -1.53
CA GLY A 185 33.26 -11.86 -1.23
C GLY A 185 31.86 -11.51 -0.69
N VAL A 186 31.46 -10.25 -0.82
CA VAL A 186 30.11 -9.79 -0.46
C VAL A 186 29.15 -10.09 -1.61
N GLU A 187 28.07 -10.80 -1.31
CA GLU A 187 27.01 -11.07 -2.27
C GLU A 187 26.04 -9.89 -2.35
N LEU A 188 26.24 -9.04 -3.36
CA LEU A 188 25.35 -7.92 -3.62
C LEU A 188 23.99 -8.42 -4.13
N SER A 189 23.01 -8.51 -3.24
CA SER A 189 21.60 -8.65 -3.60
C SER A 189 20.92 -7.30 -3.42
N PRO A 190 20.36 -6.68 -4.47
CA PRO A 190 19.58 -5.45 -4.31
C PRO A 190 18.26 -5.79 -3.60
N ILE A 191 18.32 -5.91 -2.28
CA ILE A 191 17.14 -6.13 -1.44
C ILE A 191 16.42 -4.80 -1.35
N ARG A 192 15.37 -4.65 -2.16
CA ARG A 192 14.42 -3.54 -2.05
C ARG A 192 13.27 -3.96 -1.16
N VAL A 193 12.83 -3.03 -0.33
CA VAL A 193 11.60 -3.17 0.45
C VAL A 193 10.41 -3.17 -0.53
N PRO A 194 9.57 -4.22 -0.52
CA PRO A 194 8.46 -4.37 -1.45
C PRO A 194 7.24 -3.60 -0.95
N TYR A 195 7.31 -2.27 -0.96
CA TYR A 195 6.16 -1.44 -0.58
C TYR A 195 4.95 -1.75 -1.47
N PRO A 196 3.74 -1.91 -0.90
CA PRO A 196 2.52 -1.99 -1.70
C PRO A 196 2.33 -0.72 -2.52
N VAL A 197 2.06 -0.86 -3.81
CA VAL A 197 1.85 0.26 -4.72
C VAL A 197 0.45 0.16 -5.29
N TYR A 198 -0.38 1.17 -5.05
CA TYR A 198 -1.74 1.24 -5.59
C TYR A 198 -1.82 2.26 -6.71
N VAL A 199 -2.50 1.88 -7.78
CA VAL A 199 -2.54 2.66 -9.01
C VAL A 199 -3.98 2.98 -9.38
N PHE A 200 -4.29 4.27 -9.51
CA PHE A 200 -5.51 4.74 -10.15
C PHE A 200 -5.18 5.08 -11.60
N GLU A 201 -5.79 4.37 -12.54
CA GLU A 201 -5.50 4.52 -13.96
C GLU A 201 -6.74 4.95 -14.74
N TYR A 202 -6.57 5.97 -15.58
CA TYR A 202 -7.56 6.38 -16.56
C TYR A 202 -6.96 6.21 -17.95
N VAL A 203 -7.66 5.50 -18.83
CA VAL A 203 -7.39 5.46 -20.25
C VAL A 203 -8.62 5.98 -20.98
N SER A 204 -8.43 6.93 -21.92
CA SER A 204 -9.55 7.45 -22.71
C SER A 204 -10.14 6.37 -23.61
N ALA A 205 -11.42 6.47 -23.96
CA ALA A 205 -12.10 5.46 -24.79
C ALA A 205 -11.42 5.21 -26.15
N GLY A 206 -10.72 6.22 -26.69
CA GLY A 206 -9.94 6.10 -27.94
C GLY A 206 -8.50 5.62 -27.75
N GLY A 207 -8.05 5.38 -26.52
CA GLY A 207 -6.68 4.96 -26.18
C GLY A 207 -5.61 6.04 -26.44
N ASN A 208 -6.01 7.29 -26.66
CA ASN A 208 -5.11 8.39 -27.05
C ASN A 208 -4.48 9.12 -25.86
N SER A 209 -5.06 8.98 -24.67
CA SER A 209 -4.57 9.63 -23.45
C SER A 209 -4.71 8.67 -22.28
N SER A 210 -3.71 8.67 -21.42
CA SER A 210 -3.71 7.97 -20.14
C SER A 210 -3.24 8.90 -19.04
N GLN A 211 -3.80 8.76 -17.84
CA GLN A 211 -3.32 9.42 -16.62
C GLN A 211 -3.31 8.44 -15.46
N ARG A 212 -2.31 8.59 -14.60
CA ARG A 212 -2.09 7.71 -13.45
C ARG A 212 -1.87 8.52 -12.19
N THR A 213 -2.44 8.06 -11.09
CA THR A 213 -2.00 8.42 -9.74
C THR A 213 -1.52 7.17 -9.05
N THR A 214 -0.29 7.22 -8.54
CA THR A 214 0.36 6.12 -7.85
C THR A 214 0.47 6.48 -6.36
N VAL A 215 0.03 5.58 -5.50
CA VAL A 215 0.15 5.69 -4.04
C VAL A 215 1.01 4.53 -3.56
N THR A 216 2.23 4.83 -3.13
CA THR A 216 3.11 3.85 -2.49
C THR A 216 2.83 3.88 -0.99
N LEU A 217 2.54 2.73 -0.39
CA LEU A 217 2.45 2.58 1.06
C LEU A 217 3.84 2.34 1.63
N ASP A 218 4.64 3.41 1.68
CA ASP A 218 5.85 3.48 2.48
C ASP A 218 5.51 3.74 3.96
N THR A 219 6.52 3.72 4.83
CA THR A 219 6.33 3.86 6.29
C THR A 219 5.49 5.10 6.65
N PRO A 220 5.77 6.32 6.14
CA PRO A 220 4.93 7.48 6.42
C PRO A 220 3.47 7.34 5.95
N ALA A 221 3.24 6.73 4.78
CA ALA A 221 1.89 6.51 4.27
C ALA A 221 1.12 5.47 5.09
N ILE A 222 1.80 4.44 5.59
CA ILE A 222 1.23 3.41 6.47
C ILE A 222 0.84 4.02 7.81
N ASP A 223 1.72 4.79 8.44
CA ASP A 223 1.42 5.47 9.71
C ASP A 223 0.18 6.37 9.58
N ALA A 224 0.11 7.15 8.50
CA ALA A 224 -1.03 7.99 8.19
C ALA A 224 -2.32 7.17 7.93
N LEU A 225 -2.21 5.97 7.36
CA LEU A 225 -3.34 5.06 7.17
C LEU A 225 -3.83 4.47 8.50
N ILE A 226 -2.93 4.03 9.37
CA ILE A 226 -3.22 3.53 10.73
C ILE A 226 -3.95 4.63 11.50
N GLU A 227 -3.42 5.86 11.50
CA GLU A 227 -4.06 6.99 12.16
C GLU A 227 -5.47 7.25 11.59
N THR A 228 -5.61 7.27 10.27
CA THR A 228 -6.89 7.50 9.59
C THR A 228 -7.94 6.43 9.97
N LEU A 229 -7.54 5.16 10.01
CA LEU A 229 -8.41 4.05 10.40
C LEU A 229 -8.81 4.16 11.87
N SER A 230 -7.84 4.36 12.76
CA SER A 230 -8.05 4.51 14.20
C SER A 230 -9.02 5.66 14.52
N GLN A 231 -8.82 6.83 13.90
CA GLN A 231 -9.71 7.98 14.06
C GLN A 231 -11.14 7.68 13.59
N LYS A 232 -11.31 7.01 12.44
CA LYS A 232 -12.63 6.62 11.92
C LYS A 232 -13.34 5.59 12.81
N ILE A 233 -12.61 4.60 13.33
CA ILE A 233 -13.13 3.59 14.26
C ILE A 233 -13.58 4.26 15.56
N ARG A 234 -12.73 5.12 16.14
CA ARG A 234 -13.05 5.89 17.35
C ARG A 234 -14.29 6.76 17.13
N TRP A 235 -14.37 7.46 16.01
CA TRP A 235 -15.54 8.27 15.67
C TRP A 235 -16.81 7.41 15.58
N ARG A 236 -16.75 6.26 14.89
CA ARG A 236 -17.87 5.32 14.81
C ARG A 236 -18.34 4.83 16.18
N LYS A 237 -17.41 4.51 17.09
CA LYS A 237 -17.74 4.08 18.46
C LYS A 237 -18.26 5.22 19.36
N SER A 238 -17.97 6.48 19.02
CA SER A 238 -18.40 7.63 19.81
C SER A 238 -19.93 7.80 19.81
N ALA A 239 -20.47 8.41 20.88
CA ALA A 239 -21.91 8.69 20.96
C ALA A 239 -22.41 9.59 19.83
N ALA A 240 -21.61 10.56 19.38
CA ALA A 240 -21.94 11.41 18.24
C ALA A 240 -22.01 10.61 16.93
N GLY A 241 -21.04 9.73 16.69
CA GLY A 241 -21.03 8.84 15.52
C GLY A 241 -22.22 7.89 15.51
N GLN A 242 -22.50 7.23 16.64
CA GLN A 242 -23.65 6.35 16.77
C GLN A 242 -24.98 7.07 16.49
N ARG A 243 -25.15 8.31 16.96
CA ARG A 243 -26.33 9.14 16.61
C ARG A 243 -26.37 9.51 15.14
N ALA A 244 -25.24 9.86 14.53
CA ALA A 244 -25.16 10.20 13.11
C ALA A 244 -25.50 9.00 12.19
N LEU A 245 -25.21 7.77 12.63
CA LEU A 245 -25.56 6.54 11.92
C LEU A 245 -27.09 6.27 11.88
N MET A 246 -27.88 6.90 12.77
CA MET A 246 -29.34 6.83 12.76
C MET A 246 -29.95 7.66 11.62
N THR A 247 -29.76 7.22 10.40
CA THR A 247 -30.36 7.84 9.21
C THR A 247 -31.85 7.57 9.11
N SER A 248 -32.61 8.42 8.41
CA SER A 248 -34.04 8.20 8.16
C SER A 248 -34.32 6.88 7.45
N ARG A 249 -33.43 6.47 6.53
CA ARG A 249 -33.49 5.16 5.85
C ARG A 249 -33.40 4.01 6.84
N LEU A 250 -32.41 4.04 7.74
CA LEU A 250 -32.25 3.02 8.77
C LEU A 250 -33.48 2.99 9.69
N ARG A 251 -33.94 4.14 10.19
CA ARG A 251 -35.15 4.23 11.01
C ARG A 251 -36.36 3.60 10.32
N ASN A 252 -36.58 3.91 9.04
CA ASN A 252 -37.68 3.32 8.28
C ASN A 252 -37.52 1.81 8.09
N SER A 253 -36.31 1.32 7.83
CA SER A 253 -36.08 -0.12 7.71
C SER A 253 -36.37 -0.89 9.01
N ILE A 254 -36.05 -0.31 10.17
CA ILE A 254 -36.37 -0.89 11.48
C ILE A 254 -37.88 -0.88 11.72
N LYS A 255 -38.57 0.22 11.39
CA LYS A 255 -40.04 0.28 11.46
C LYS A 255 -40.71 -0.77 10.58
N VAL A 256 -40.23 -0.96 9.36
CA VAL A 256 -40.74 -2.00 8.44
C VAL A 256 -40.50 -3.39 8.99
N ARG A 257 -39.27 -3.68 9.48
CA ARG A 257 -38.92 -4.95 10.13
C ARG A 257 -39.85 -5.26 11.29
N ASP A 258 -40.16 -4.26 12.11
CA ASP A 258 -41.03 -4.39 13.26
C ASP A 258 -42.53 -4.28 12.91
N HIS A 259 -42.89 -4.33 11.62
CA HIS A 259 -44.27 -4.21 11.13
C HIS A 259 -45.01 -2.98 11.67
N TYR A 260 -44.32 -1.85 11.80
CA TYR A 260 -44.84 -0.63 12.38
C TYR A 260 -45.56 -0.88 13.73
N THR A 261 -44.94 -1.72 14.55
CA THR A 261 -45.47 -2.17 15.85
C THR A 261 -44.48 -1.87 16.96
N CYS A 262 -44.96 -1.32 18.08
CA CYS A 262 -44.15 -1.12 19.27
C CYS A 262 -43.67 -2.48 19.82
N ARG A 263 -42.36 -2.68 19.92
CA ARG A 263 -41.77 -3.93 20.43
C ARG A 263 -41.94 -4.16 21.93
N TYR A 264 -42.42 -3.16 22.67
CA TYR A 264 -42.67 -3.25 24.11
C TYR A 264 -44.15 -3.51 24.42
N CYS A 265 -45.07 -2.66 23.94
CA CYS A 265 -46.50 -2.78 24.25
C CYS A 265 -47.32 -3.48 23.15
N SER A 266 -46.70 -3.88 22.04
CA SER A 266 -47.34 -4.54 20.89
C SER A 266 -48.43 -3.75 20.16
N VAL A 267 -48.64 -2.47 20.49
CA VAL A 267 -49.56 -1.58 19.74
C VAL A 267 -48.94 -1.19 18.40
N SER A 268 -49.72 -1.33 17.32
CA SER A 268 -49.30 -1.06 15.94
C SER A 268 -50.07 0.11 15.32
N LEU A 269 -49.58 0.63 14.18
CA LEU A 269 -50.31 1.63 13.39
C LEU A 269 -51.65 1.12 12.85
N ALA A 270 -51.85 -0.20 12.74
CA ALA A 270 -53.14 -0.76 12.34
C ALA A 270 -54.20 -0.61 13.46
N ALA A 271 -53.77 -0.72 14.73
CA ALA A 271 -54.64 -0.52 15.89
C ALA A 271 -54.84 0.98 16.19
N GLU A 272 -53.79 1.79 16.05
CA GLU A 272 -53.82 3.23 16.30
C GLU A 272 -53.14 4.00 15.15
N PRO A 273 -53.91 4.47 14.14
CA PRO A 273 -53.35 5.10 12.92
C PRO A 273 -52.49 6.35 13.17
N HIS A 274 -52.69 7.04 14.28
CA HIS A 274 -51.97 8.25 14.66
C HIS A 274 -50.87 8.01 15.71
N LEU A 275 -50.53 6.76 15.99
CA LEU A 275 -49.50 6.42 16.96
C LEU A 275 -48.12 6.87 16.47
N LEU A 276 -47.46 7.73 17.26
CA LEU A 276 -46.08 8.12 16.98
C LEU A 276 -45.12 6.98 17.35
N LEU A 277 -44.47 6.43 16.33
CA LEU A 277 -43.42 5.41 16.46
C LEU A 277 -42.03 6.02 16.23
N GLU A 278 -41.13 5.70 17.14
CA GLU A 278 -39.73 6.11 17.15
C GLU A 278 -38.84 4.88 17.14
N VAL A 279 -37.62 5.03 16.63
CA VAL A 279 -36.60 3.97 16.68
C VAL A 279 -35.63 4.33 17.79
N ASP A 280 -35.45 3.41 18.73
CA ASP A 280 -34.60 3.57 19.89
C ASP A 280 -33.65 2.38 20.04
N HIS A 281 -32.57 2.58 20.78
CA HIS A 281 -31.58 1.54 21.05
C HIS A 281 -32.01 0.66 22.23
N ILE A 282 -31.95 -0.67 22.09
CA ILE A 282 -32.24 -1.62 23.19
C ILE A 282 -31.27 -1.37 24.35
N VAL A 283 -29.96 -1.43 24.07
CA VAL A 283 -28.90 -0.90 24.93
C VAL A 283 -28.65 0.56 24.53
N PRO A 284 -28.86 1.54 25.41
CA PRO A 284 -28.62 2.95 25.10
C PRO A 284 -27.17 3.25 24.71
N ILE A 285 -26.97 4.26 23.84
CA ILE A 285 -25.63 4.73 23.45
C ILE A 285 -24.77 5.09 24.67
N SER A 286 -25.36 5.69 25.72
CA SER A 286 -24.65 6.06 26.95
C SER A 286 -24.10 4.85 27.73
N LYS A 287 -24.56 3.63 27.40
CA LYS A 287 -24.11 2.37 27.97
C LYS A 287 -23.35 1.51 26.95
N GLY A 288 -22.85 2.12 25.86
CA GLY A 288 -22.08 1.43 24.83
C GLY A 288 -22.91 0.78 23.71
N GLY A 289 -24.21 1.04 23.65
CA GLY A 289 -25.07 0.52 22.59
C GLY A 289 -24.72 1.04 21.20
N MET A 290 -24.67 0.13 20.22
CA MET A 290 -24.39 0.46 18.83
C MET A 290 -25.67 0.61 17.99
N SER A 291 -25.60 1.43 16.96
CA SER A 291 -26.65 1.71 15.96
C SER A 291 -26.73 0.59 14.91
N THR A 292 -26.77 -0.66 15.35
CA THR A 292 -26.94 -1.85 14.50
C THR A 292 -28.40 -2.31 14.53
N PRO A 293 -28.93 -2.93 13.46
CA PRO A 293 -30.31 -3.42 13.45
C PRO A 293 -30.67 -4.25 14.69
N ASP A 294 -29.78 -5.11 15.15
CA ASP A 294 -30.02 -6.01 16.29
C ASP A 294 -30.17 -5.27 17.64
N ASN A 295 -29.57 -4.08 17.77
CA ASN A 295 -29.68 -3.25 18.96
C ASN A 295 -30.71 -2.12 18.77
N LEU A 296 -31.48 -2.11 17.68
CA LEU A 296 -32.51 -1.11 17.42
C LEU A 296 -33.89 -1.75 17.48
N GLN A 297 -34.86 -0.98 17.97
CA GLN A 297 -36.25 -1.40 18.09
C GLN A 297 -37.19 -0.23 17.82
N THR A 298 -38.38 -0.55 17.32
CA THR A 298 -39.48 0.39 17.19
C THR A 298 -40.25 0.47 18.50
N LEU A 299 -40.37 1.66 19.08
CA LEU A 299 -41.16 1.93 20.27
C LEU A 299 -42.20 3.02 19.98
N CYS A 300 -43.37 2.95 20.63
CA CYS A 300 -44.27 4.09 20.65
C CYS A 300 -43.72 5.19 21.56
N TRP A 301 -44.12 6.44 21.32
CA TRP A 301 -43.64 7.60 22.07
C TRP A 301 -43.79 7.45 23.59
N ARG A 302 -44.85 6.75 24.07
CA ARG A 302 -45.06 6.47 25.50
C ARG A 302 -44.00 5.52 26.05
N CYS A 303 -43.80 4.37 25.38
CA CYS A 303 -42.80 3.38 25.78
C CYS A 303 -41.38 3.93 25.67
N ASN A 304 -41.08 4.68 24.60
CA ASN A 304 -39.78 5.30 24.41
C ASN A 304 -39.46 6.30 25.54
N ARG A 305 -40.42 7.14 25.91
CA ARG A 305 -40.28 8.10 27.02
C ARG A 305 -40.08 7.40 28.36
N THR A 306 -40.78 6.30 28.62
CA THR A 306 -40.62 5.50 29.85
C THR A 306 -39.25 4.82 29.91
N LYS A 307 -38.76 4.28 28.78
CA LYS A 307 -37.45 3.65 28.70
C LYS A 307 -36.32 4.65 28.91
N SER A 308 -36.33 5.77 28.18
CA SER A 308 -35.27 6.77 28.23
C SER A 308 -33.87 6.13 28.08
N ASN A 309 -32.92 6.45 28.96
CA ASN A 309 -31.56 5.90 29.00
C ASN A 309 -31.42 4.58 29.78
N LYS A 310 -32.53 3.88 30.04
CA LYS A 310 -32.52 2.56 30.70
C LYS A 310 -32.31 1.46 29.66
N VAL A 311 -31.68 0.37 30.09
CA VAL A 311 -31.71 -0.88 29.31
C VAL A 311 -33.09 -1.47 29.54
N ALA A 312 -33.78 -1.88 28.48
CA ALA A 312 -35.04 -2.59 28.64
C ALA A 312 -34.72 -3.92 29.36
N THR A 313 -35.08 -4.02 30.64
CA THR A 313 -35.12 -5.29 31.35
C THR A 313 -36.33 -6.06 30.83
N ALA A 314 -36.11 -7.29 30.38
CA ALA A 314 -37.16 -8.22 30.01
C ALA A 314 -38.11 -8.48 31.18
#